data_AF-A0A1Y3Y0Z4-F1
#
_entry.id   AF-A0A1Y3Y0Z4-F1
#
_cell.length_a   1.000
_cell.length_b   1.000
_cell.length_c   1.000
_cell.angle_alpha   90.00
_cell.angle_beta   90.00
_cell.angle_gamma   90.00
#
_symmetry.space_group_name_H-M   'P 1'
#
loop_
_entity.id
_entity.type
_entity.pdbx_description
1 polymer ?
#
loop_
_entity_poly.entity_id
_entity_poly.type
_entity_poly.pdbx_seq_one_letter_code
_entity_poly.pdbx_strand_id
1 'polypeptide(L)'
;MRKRILGTILAAALVVTSAVSVFAAGSRTTQVTLVGESAASYQVSEGTAENFATAQEAAPKVVEKILQVNEGTLTLPTLVQQLKEIISNPTAGQTELNMTEEEVDALAQEVEGKSMVTQFFDLVPINGGVKTEDGKYIATISVPSLTEAMTNVKILHFSTERLVWEIIEPTDVNYTNKQITAEFQDLSPVTVIADVDESKAAETDTTGTGIAPKTGVDSTWGVYAAGAVVLLGAAGAMFVIGRKRA
;
A
#
# COMPACT_ATOMS: atom_id res chain seq x y z
N MET A 1 47.25 -42.91 17.17
CA MET A 1 47.38 -41.63 16.43
C MET A 1 47.21 -41.85 14.94
N ARG A 2 46.10 -41.40 14.35
CA ARG A 2 46.00 -40.97 12.93
C ARG A 2 44.83 -39.98 12.82
N LYS A 3 45.14 -38.72 12.52
CA LYS A 3 44.21 -37.61 12.30
C LYS A 3 43.65 -37.69 10.88
N ARG A 4 42.35 -37.44 10.67
CA ARG A 4 41.81 -36.87 9.43
C ARG A 4 40.61 -35.96 9.73
N ILE A 5 40.75 -34.72 9.26
CA ILE A 5 39.81 -33.60 9.30
C ILE A 5 38.86 -33.77 8.11
N LEU A 6 37.56 -33.66 8.33
CA LEU A 6 36.47 -33.57 7.35
C LEU A 6 35.29 -32.99 8.14
N GLY A 7 34.62 -31.90 7.77
CA GLY A 7 34.64 -31.06 6.58
C GLY A 7 33.41 -30.18 6.71
N THR A 8 33.61 -28.87 6.73
CA THR A 8 32.59 -27.82 6.75
C THR A 8 31.66 -27.91 5.52
N ILE A 9 30.34 -27.96 5.73
CA ILE A 9 29.31 -27.73 4.71
C ILE A 9 28.25 -26.85 5.40
N LEU A 10 28.31 -25.53 5.20
CA LEU A 10 27.58 -24.76 4.19
C LEU A 10 26.09 -24.61 4.53
N ALA A 11 25.74 -23.44 5.06
CA ALA A 11 24.41 -22.85 4.94
C ALA A 11 24.60 -21.32 4.82
N ALA A 12 24.97 -20.87 3.62
CA ALA A 12 24.87 -19.46 3.27
C ALA A 12 23.38 -19.19 3.03
N ALA A 13 22.69 -18.68 4.06
CA ALA A 13 21.36 -18.09 3.89
C ALA A 13 21.53 -16.85 3.01
N LEU A 14 21.23 -17.00 1.72
CA LEU A 14 21.24 -15.92 0.76
C LEU A 14 20.00 -15.08 1.01
N VAL A 15 20.10 -14.12 1.92
CA VAL A 15 19.12 -13.03 2.03
C VAL A 15 19.27 -12.25 0.73
N VAL A 16 18.35 -12.49 -0.20
CA VAL A 16 18.16 -11.60 -1.34
C VAL A 16 17.60 -10.30 -0.78
N THR A 17 18.48 -9.40 -0.33
CA THR A 17 18.16 -7.99 -0.26
C THR A 17 18.09 -7.49 -1.69
N SER A 18 16.99 -7.78 -2.38
CA SER A 18 16.57 -6.88 -3.44
C SER A 18 16.34 -5.55 -2.75
N ALA A 19 17.12 -4.55 -3.12
CA ALA A 19 16.77 -3.18 -2.80
C ALA A 19 15.41 -2.95 -3.45
N VAL A 20 14.34 -3.13 -2.68
CA VAL A 20 13.04 -2.57 -3.02
C VAL A 20 13.34 -1.08 -3.02
N SER A 21 13.50 -0.52 -4.21
CA SER A 21 13.45 0.93 -4.36
C SER A 21 12.08 1.30 -3.82
N VAL A 22 12.05 1.77 -2.57
CA VAL A 22 10.91 2.41 -1.95
C VAL A 22 10.63 3.60 -2.86
N PHE A 23 9.82 3.38 -3.89
CA PHE A 23 9.12 4.46 -4.54
C PHE A 23 8.44 5.18 -3.40
N ALA A 24 8.78 6.45 -3.22
CA ALA A 24 8.20 7.28 -2.19
C ALA A 24 6.69 7.13 -2.31
N ALA A 25 6.10 6.33 -1.42
CA ALA A 25 4.67 6.20 -1.34
C ALA A 25 4.19 7.63 -1.09
N GLY A 26 3.50 8.22 -2.06
CA GLY A 26 2.74 9.45 -1.81
C GLY A 26 2.02 9.27 -0.48
N SER A 27 2.11 10.25 0.40
CA SER A 27 1.86 10.11 1.85
C SER A 27 0.58 9.29 2.12
N ARG A 28 0.74 7.98 2.40
CA ARG A 28 -0.38 7.09 2.73
C ARG A 28 -0.91 7.55 4.07
N THR A 29 -2.18 7.93 4.15
CA THR A 29 -2.71 8.40 5.41
C THR A 29 -3.05 7.24 6.34
N THR A 30 -2.69 7.39 7.62
CA THR A 30 -3.21 6.57 8.71
C THR A 30 -4.44 7.19 9.36
N GLN A 31 -4.79 8.44 8.98
CA GLN A 31 -5.83 9.24 9.60
C GLN A 31 -7.20 8.99 8.98
N VAL A 32 -7.60 7.72 8.87
CA VAL A 32 -8.96 7.36 8.49
C VAL A 32 -9.86 7.54 9.71
N THR A 33 -10.96 8.25 9.54
CA THR A 33 -11.97 8.44 10.61
C THR A 33 -13.36 8.16 10.08
N LEU A 34 -14.33 8.00 10.98
CA LEU A 34 -15.72 7.77 10.63
C LEU A 34 -16.52 9.07 10.73
N VAL A 35 -17.50 9.24 9.86
CA VAL A 35 -18.33 10.44 9.80
C VAL A 35 -19.82 10.10 9.69
N GLY A 36 -20.68 11.08 9.99
CA GLY A 36 -22.13 10.89 9.94
C GLY A 36 -22.60 9.75 10.85
N GLU A 37 -23.55 8.96 10.36
CA GLU A 37 -24.09 7.80 11.09
C GLU A 37 -23.03 6.71 11.34
N SER A 38 -22.00 6.65 10.49
CA SER A 38 -20.92 5.67 10.64
C SER A 38 -20.08 5.93 11.89
N ALA A 39 -19.96 7.19 12.33
CA ALA A 39 -19.18 7.55 13.53
C ALA A 39 -19.72 6.94 14.84
N ALA A 40 -21.01 6.61 14.89
CA ALA A 40 -21.64 5.98 16.06
C ALA A 40 -21.82 4.46 15.91
N SER A 41 -21.61 3.93 14.70
CA SER A 41 -21.98 2.57 14.32
C SER A 41 -20.80 1.71 13.90
N TYR A 42 -19.61 2.31 13.75
CA TYR A 42 -18.37 1.58 13.48
C TYR A 42 -17.25 2.09 14.36
N GLN A 43 -16.18 1.32 14.40
CA GLN A 43 -14.90 1.72 14.94
C GLN A 43 -13.85 1.53 13.84
N VAL A 44 -12.97 2.54 13.70
CA VAL A 44 -11.75 2.43 12.89
C VAL A 44 -10.56 2.38 13.83
N SER A 45 -9.67 1.44 13.59
CA SER A 45 -8.42 1.25 14.31
C SER A 45 -7.27 1.10 13.32
N GLU A 46 -6.07 1.53 13.71
CA GLU A 46 -4.87 1.41 12.86
C GLU A 46 -4.57 -0.06 12.53
N GLY A 47 -4.05 -0.35 11.33
CA GLY A 47 -3.72 -1.72 10.92
C GLY A 47 -2.45 -2.26 11.55
N THR A 48 -2.53 -2.57 12.84
CA THR A 48 -1.48 -3.20 13.64
C THR A 48 -1.82 -4.67 13.92
N ALA A 49 -0.82 -5.46 14.33
CA ALA A 49 -1.05 -6.85 14.70
C ALA A 49 -2.05 -7.02 15.86
N GLU A 50 -2.11 -6.05 16.78
CA GLU A 50 -3.05 -6.05 17.90
C GLU A 50 -4.49 -5.85 17.43
N ASN A 51 -4.73 -4.85 16.57
CA ASN A 51 -6.06 -4.55 16.07
C ASN A 51 -6.55 -5.62 15.07
N PHE A 52 -5.63 -6.25 14.33
CA PHE A 52 -5.95 -7.37 13.43
C PHE A 52 -6.01 -8.74 14.11
N ALA A 53 -6.17 -8.84 15.44
CA ALA A 53 -6.18 -10.12 16.14
C ALA A 53 -7.19 -11.13 15.56
N THR A 54 -8.43 -10.71 15.29
CA THR A 54 -9.46 -11.57 14.68
C THR A 54 -9.06 -12.02 13.27
N ALA A 55 -8.52 -11.10 12.46
CA ALA A 55 -8.04 -11.42 11.12
C ALA A 55 -6.83 -12.36 11.15
N GLN A 56 -5.96 -12.22 12.16
CA GLN A 56 -4.77 -13.04 12.36
C GLN A 56 -5.14 -14.47 12.77
N GLU A 57 -6.18 -14.64 13.58
CA GLU A 57 -6.75 -15.96 13.89
C GLU A 57 -7.34 -16.61 12.64
N ALA A 58 -8.07 -15.83 11.84
CA ALA A 58 -8.70 -16.31 10.62
C ALA A 58 -7.68 -16.66 9.53
N ALA A 59 -6.69 -15.80 9.24
CA ALA A 59 -5.76 -15.96 8.13
C ALA A 59 -4.36 -15.39 8.46
N PRO A 60 -3.55 -16.09 9.27
CA PRO A 60 -2.33 -15.54 9.86
C PRO A 60 -1.28 -15.11 8.83
N LYS A 61 -1.12 -15.87 7.75
CA LYS A 61 -0.19 -15.52 6.66
C LYS A 61 -0.64 -14.29 5.88
N VAL A 62 -1.95 -14.14 5.68
CA VAL A 62 -2.51 -13.00 4.94
C VAL A 62 -2.28 -11.72 5.72
N VAL A 63 -2.56 -11.75 7.03
CA VAL A 63 -2.32 -10.60 7.91
C VAL A 63 -0.84 -10.27 8.03
N GLU A 64 0.06 -11.26 8.10
CA GLU A 64 1.51 -11.01 8.02
C GLU A 64 1.88 -10.20 6.77
N LYS A 65 1.30 -10.53 5.61
CA LYS A 65 1.57 -9.79 4.36
C LYS A 65 0.96 -8.39 4.37
N ILE A 66 -0.25 -8.24 4.93
CA ILE A 66 -0.88 -6.92 5.12
C ILE A 66 0.00 -6.01 5.98
N LEU A 67 0.54 -6.52 7.09
CA LEU A 67 1.43 -5.76 7.96
C LEU A 67 2.72 -5.35 7.23
N GLN A 68 3.31 -6.26 6.44
CA GLN A 68 4.47 -5.93 5.59
C GLN A 68 4.14 -4.84 4.57
N VAL A 69 2.92 -4.81 4.02
CA VAL A 69 2.46 -3.70 3.15
C VAL A 69 2.35 -2.38 3.91
N ASN A 70 1.81 -2.40 5.12
CA ASN A 70 1.70 -1.21 5.98
C ASN A 70 3.08 -0.65 6.36
N GLU A 71 4.02 -1.53 6.69
CA GLU A 71 5.43 -1.20 6.97
C GLU A 71 6.20 -0.72 5.72
N GLY A 72 5.63 -0.90 4.53
CA GLY A 72 6.27 -0.58 3.26
C GLY A 72 7.37 -1.55 2.84
N THR A 73 7.49 -2.69 3.50
CA THR A 73 8.44 -3.77 3.13
C THR A 73 7.88 -4.66 2.02
N LEU A 74 6.58 -4.61 1.77
CA LEU A 74 5.87 -5.28 0.68
C LEU A 74 5.04 -4.29 -0.14
N THR A 75 4.89 -4.54 -1.44
CA THR A 75 4.01 -3.73 -2.32
C THR A 75 2.68 -4.46 -2.56
N LEU A 76 1.62 -3.73 -2.95
CA LEU A 76 0.33 -4.36 -3.30
C LEU A 76 0.45 -5.39 -4.44
N PRO A 77 1.18 -5.12 -5.54
CA PRO A 77 1.40 -6.15 -6.56
C PRO A 77 2.08 -7.41 -6.00
N THR A 78 3.07 -7.23 -5.11
CA THR A 78 3.75 -8.37 -4.46
C THR A 78 2.84 -9.10 -3.48
N LEU A 79 1.94 -8.39 -2.77
CA LEU A 79 0.90 -9.02 -1.93
C LEU A 79 0.08 -10.00 -2.77
N VAL A 80 -0.48 -9.55 -3.89
CA VAL A 80 -1.34 -10.38 -4.73
C VAL A 80 -0.59 -11.58 -5.32
N GLN A 81 0.68 -11.40 -5.72
CA GLN A 81 1.53 -12.52 -6.13
C GLN A 81 1.72 -13.56 -5.02
N GLN A 82 1.90 -13.12 -3.78
CA GLN A 82 2.03 -14.02 -2.63
C GLN A 82 0.70 -14.70 -2.26
N LEU A 83 -0.45 -14.07 -2.52
CA LEU A 83 -1.75 -14.75 -2.39
C LEU A 83 -1.82 -15.95 -3.32
N LYS A 84 -1.32 -15.82 -4.57
CA LYS A 84 -1.24 -16.93 -5.52
C LYS A 84 -0.38 -18.08 -4.97
N GLU A 85 0.77 -17.76 -4.37
CA GLU A 85 1.62 -18.79 -3.74
C GLU A 85 0.93 -19.46 -2.55
N ILE A 86 0.15 -18.72 -1.75
CA ILE A 86 -0.62 -19.25 -0.62
C ILE A 86 -1.67 -20.26 -1.10
N ILE A 87 -2.42 -19.95 -2.18
CA ILE A 87 -3.44 -20.86 -2.70
C ILE A 87 -2.84 -22.08 -3.42
N SER A 88 -1.71 -21.94 -4.12
CA SER A 88 -1.07 -23.07 -4.80
C SER A 88 -0.31 -23.99 -3.83
N ASN A 89 0.12 -23.48 -2.67
CA ASN A 89 0.87 -24.24 -1.65
C ASN A 89 0.22 -24.16 -0.26
N PRO A 90 -0.98 -24.74 -0.08
CA PRO A 90 -1.65 -24.74 1.21
C PRO A 90 -0.77 -25.43 2.26
N THR A 91 -0.66 -24.81 3.43
CA THR A 91 0.11 -25.36 4.56
C THR A 91 -0.85 -26.03 5.52
N ALA A 92 -0.62 -27.31 5.81
CA ALA A 92 -1.45 -28.08 6.72
C ALA A 92 -1.61 -27.38 8.08
N GLY A 93 -2.87 -27.20 8.52
CA GLY A 93 -3.19 -26.54 9.80
C GLY A 93 -3.21 -25.02 9.74
N GLN A 94 -3.15 -24.42 8.55
CA GLN A 94 -3.40 -22.99 8.33
C GLN A 94 -4.65 -22.83 7.48
N THR A 95 -5.37 -21.72 7.70
CA THR A 95 -6.56 -21.39 6.93
C THR A 95 -6.21 -21.11 5.48
N GLU A 96 -6.93 -21.78 4.58
CA GLU A 96 -6.83 -21.59 3.14
C GLU A 96 -7.70 -20.40 2.72
N LEU A 97 -7.21 -19.61 1.75
CA LEU A 97 -8.01 -18.59 1.11
C LEU A 97 -9.08 -19.27 0.23
N ASN A 98 -10.30 -18.78 0.27
CA ASN A 98 -11.40 -19.28 -0.56
C ASN A 98 -11.40 -18.59 -1.93
N MET A 99 -10.25 -18.55 -2.59
CA MET A 99 -10.07 -17.93 -3.91
C MET A 99 -9.44 -18.91 -4.89
N THR A 100 -9.81 -18.80 -6.16
CA THR A 100 -9.13 -19.50 -7.26
C THR A 100 -7.94 -18.68 -7.79
N GLU A 101 -7.06 -19.32 -8.57
CA GLU A 101 -5.97 -18.60 -9.23
C GLU A 101 -6.49 -17.53 -10.20
N GLU A 102 -7.62 -17.79 -10.88
CA GLU A 102 -8.26 -16.83 -11.77
C GLU A 102 -8.80 -15.60 -11.02
N GLU A 103 -9.37 -15.79 -9.83
CA GLU A 103 -9.85 -14.68 -8.99
C GLU A 103 -8.67 -13.84 -8.46
N VAL A 104 -7.55 -14.47 -8.11
CA VAL A 104 -6.32 -13.76 -7.73
C VAL A 104 -5.71 -13.01 -8.92
N ASP A 105 -5.74 -13.59 -10.13
CA ASP A 105 -5.26 -12.93 -11.34
C ASP A 105 -6.16 -11.74 -11.72
N ALA A 106 -7.49 -11.84 -11.52
CA ALA A 106 -8.41 -10.72 -11.68
C ALA A 106 -8.15 -9.61 -10.67
N LEU A 107 -7.90 -9.97 -9.40
CA LEU A 107 -7.50 -9.02 -8.36
C LEU A 107 -6.18 -8.31 -8.72
N ALA A 108 -5.22 -9.05 -9.30
CA ALA A 108 -3.93 -8.49 -9.72
C ALA A 108 -4.11 -7.38 -10.77
N GLN A 109 -5.01 -7.59 -11.72
CA GLN A 109 -5.35 -6.59 -12.75
C GLN A 109 -6.00 -5.35 -12.14
N GLU A 110 -6.92 -5.53 -11.18
CA GLU A 110 -7.58 -4.40 -10.52
C GLU A 110 -6.62 -3.57 -9.66
N VAL A 111 -5.59 -4.17 -9.05
CA VAL A 111 -4.60 -3.43 -8.25
C VAL A 111 -3.40 -2.92 -9.06
N GLU A 112 -3.22 -3.38 -10.30
CA GLU A 112 -2.11 -2.98 -11.16
C GLU A 112 -2.17 -1.48 -11.46
N GLY A 113 -1.04 -0.79 -11.28
CA GLY A 113 -0.95 0.67 -11.49
C GLY A 113 -1.64 1.52 -10.41
N LYS A 114 -2.38 0.91 -9.47
CA LYS A 114 -3.02 1.64 -8.37
C LYS A 114 -2.04 1.97 -7.25
N SER A 115 -2.20 3.15 -6.69
CA SER A 115 -1.52 3.59 -5.48
C SER A 115 -2.42 3.45 -4.26
N MET A 116 -1.83 3.08 -3.13
CA MET A 116 -2.51 3.12 -1.85
C MET A 116 -2.71 4.56 -1.39
N VAL A 117 -3.95 4.92 -1.05
CA VAL A 117 -4.32 6.23 -0.50
C VAL A 117 -4.26 6.20 1.02
N THR A 118 -4.63 5.07 1.62
CA THR A 118 -4.52 4.78 3.06
C THR A 118 -3.58 3.61 3.29
N GLN A 119 -3.12 3.41 4.52
CA GLN A 119 -2.68 2.07 4.93
C GLN A 119 -3.88 1.13 5.07
N PHE A 120 -3.64 -0.17 5.23
CA PHE A 120 -4.66 -1.06 5.75
C PHE A 120 -5.03 -0.64 7.16
N PHE A 121 -6.32 -0.59 7.44
CA PHE A 121 -6.89 -0.31 8.75
C PHE A 121 -7.97 -1.35 9.07
N ASP A 122 -8.29 -1.43 10.36
CA ASP A 122 -9.37 -2.25 10.88
C ASP A 122 -10.63 -1.38 10.98
N LEU A 123 -11.72 -1.84 10.38
CA LEU A 123 -13.05 -1.26 10.37
C LEU A 123 -14.05 -2.30 10.91
N VAL A 124 -14.56 -2.11 12.12
CA VAL A 124 -15.46 -3.09 12.74
C VAL A 124 -16.80 -2.46 13.07
N PRO A 125 -17.92 -3.19 12.94
CA PRO A 125 -19.22 -2.67 13.33
C PRO A 125 -19.31 -2.65 14.85
N ILE A 126 -19.81 -1.54 15.39
CA ILE A 126 -20.24 -1.42 16.79
C ILE A 126 -21.74 -1.18 16.81
N ASN A 127 -22.42 -1.59 17.87
CA ASN A 127 -23.87 -1.40 18.01
C ASN A 127 -24.69 -1.97 16.81
N GLY A 128 -24.17 -2.99 16.11
CA GLY A 128 -24.83 -3.63 14.98
C GLY A 128 -24.53 -3.05 13.59
N GLY A 129 -23.82 -1.92 13.51
CA GLY A 129 -23.53 -1.24 12.25
C GLY A 129 -24.75 -0.60 11.58
N VAL A 130 -24.52 0.11 10.47
CA VAL A 130 -25.59 0.61 9.58
C VAL A 130 -25.72 -0.36 8.42
N LYS A 131 -26.93 -0.84 8.13
CA LYS A 131 -27.13 -1.85 7.08
C LYS A 131 -28.10 -1.41 5.99
N THR A 132 -27.85 -1.88 4.77
CA THR A 132 -28.84 -1.88 3.69
C THR A 132 -30.00 -2.83 4.02
N GLU A 133 -31.10 -2.75 3.25
CA GLU A 133 -32.21 -3.69 3.37
C GLU A 133 -31.77 -5.15 3.15
N ASP A 134 -30.77 -5.37 2.29
CA ASP A 134 -30.18 -6.69 2.00
C ASP A 134 -29.15 -7.13 3.06
N GLY A 135 -28.91 -6.33 4.10
CA GLY A 135 -28.07 -6.68 5.24
C GLY A 135 -26.58 -6.38 5.10
N LYS A 136 -26.15 -5.72 4.01
CA LYS A 136 -24.77 -5.25 3.84
C LYS A 136 -24.48 -4.05 4.73
N TYR A 137 -23.28 -3.97 5.29
CA TYR A 137 -22.83 -2.81 6.05
C TYR A 137 -22.58 -1.62 5.14
N ILE A 138 -23.05 -0.43 5.54
CA ILE A 138 -22.76 0.84 4.86
C ILE A 138 -21.82 1.63 5.75
N ALA A 139 -20.63 1.97 5.26
CA ALA A 139 -19.68 2.79 6.00
C ALA A 139 -19.25 4.02 5.18
N THR A 140 -19.27 5.18 5.83
CA THR A 140 -18.69 6.43 5.32
C THR A 140 -17.46 6.78 6.12
N ILE A 141 -16.30 6.76 5.46
CA ILE A 141 -15.00 7.09 6.04
C ILE A 141 -14.52 8.44 5.53
N SER A 142 -13.88 9.21 6.39
CA SER A 142 -13.09 10.36 5.99
C SER A 142 -11.64 9.94 5.73
N VAL A 143 -11.14 10.32 4.56
CA VAL A 143 -9.79 10.05 4.07
C VAL A 143 -9.14 11.40 3.73
N PRO A 144 -8.47 12.07 4.68
CA PRO A 144 -7.99 13.44 4.50
C PRO A 144 -7.05 13.64 3.30
N SER A 145 -6.34 12.60 2.88
CA SER A 145 -5.44 12.62 1.73
C SER A 145 -6.14 12.53 0.37
N LEU A 146 -7.46 12.32 0.34
CA LEU A 146 -8.22 12.18 -0.90
C LEU A 146 -8.18 13.48 -1.72
N THR A 147 -7.77 13.44 -2.99
CA THR A 147 -7.73 14.62 -3.87
C THR A 147 -8.31 14.30 -5.24
N GLU A 148 -8.65 15.32 -6.03
CA GLU A 148 -9.15 15.11 -7.40
C GLU A 148 -8.09 14.55 -8.37
N ALA A 149 -6.82 14.54 -7.95
CA ALA A 149 -5.76 13.82 -8.65
C ALA A 149 -5.91 12.29 -8.52
N MET A 150 -6.66 11.81 -7.52
CA MET A 150 -6.97 10.40 -7.32
C MET A 150 -8.26 10.08 -8.09
N THR A 151 -8.15 9.27 -9.14
CA THR A 151 -9.28 8.82 -9.94
C THR A 151 -9.44 7.31 -9.81
N ASN A 152 -10.60 6.77 -10.24
CA ASN A 152 -10.88 5.33 -10.14
C ASN A 152 -10.60 4.78 -8.73
N VAL A 153 -11.12 5.51 -7.73
CA VAL A 153 -11.00 5.19 -6.31
C VAL A 153 -11.77 3.91 -6.03
N LYS A 154 -11.07 2.94 -5.45
CA LYS A 154 -11.59 1.62 -5.09
C LYS A 154 -11.19 1.30 -3.66
N ILE A 155 -11.85 0.32 -3.07
CA ILE A 155 -11.50 -0.22 -1.76
C ILE A 155 -11.04 -1.66 -1.96
N LEU A 156 -9.84 -1.96 -1.49
CA LEU A 156 -9.35 -3.33 -1.39
C LEU A 156 -9.68 -3.84 0.01
N HIS A 157 -10.44 -4.93 0.06
CA HIS A 157 -10.97 -5.53 1.28
C HIS A 157 -10.58 -7.00 1.35
N PHE A 158 -10.12 -7.45 2.52
CA PHE A 158 -10.00 -8.87 2.83
C PHE A 158 -11.10 -9.28 3.79
N SER A 159 -12.00 -10.15 3.33
CA SER A 159 -13.06 -10.72 4.14
C SER A 159 -12.52 -11.77 5.09
N THR A 160 -12.59 -11.53 6.40
CA THR A 160 -12.18 -12.52 7.41
C THR A 160 -13.19 -13.64 7.60
N GLU A 161 -14.46 -13.40 7.26
CA GLU A 161 -15.52 -14.41 7.34
C GLU A 161 -15.53 -15.35 6.13
N ARG A 162 -15.37 -14.79 4.92
CA ARG A 162 -15.38 -15.56 3.67
C ARG A 162 -13.99 -15.99 3.22
N LEU A 163 -12.94 -15.40 3.78
CA LEU A 163 -11.54 -15.66 3.44
C LEU A 163 -11.23 -15.36 1.97
N VAL A 164 -11.82 -14.28 1.45
CA VAL A 164 -11.64 -13.80 0.08
C VAL A 164 -11.16 -12.36 0.06
N TRP A 165 -10.36 -12.02 -0.94
CA TRP A 165 -10.04 -10.64 -1.28
C TRP A 165 -11.01 -10.14 -2.33
N GLU A 166 -11.47 -8.91 -2.18
CA GLU A 166 -12.40 -8.29 -3.11
C GLU A 166 -12.08 -6.82 -3.32
N ILE A 167 -12.48 -6.34 -4.51
CA ILE A 167 -12.47 -4.93 -4.86
C ILE A 167 -13.90 -4.42 -4.68
N ILE A 168 -14.05 -3.45 -3.79
CA ILE A 168 -15.31 -2.79 -3.52
C ILE A 168 -15.30 -1.45 -4.25
N GLU A 169 -16.32 -1.24 -5.08
CA GLU A 169 -16.59 0.04 -5.70
C GLU A 169 -17.32 0.94 -4.70
N PRO A 170 -16.80 2.13 -4.37
CA PRO A 170 -17.51 3.07 -3.53
C PRO A 170 -18.84 3.47 -4.17
N THR A 171 -19.88 3.59 -3.35
CA THR A 171 -21.17 4.15 -3.77
C THR A 171 -21.09 5.67 -3.91
N ASP A 172 -20.17 6.32 -3.19
CA ASP A 172 -19.90 7.75 -3.30
C ASP A 172 -18.43 8.07 -2.99
N VAL A 173 -17.86 9.01 -3.76
CA VAL A 173 -16.52 9.58 -3.52
C VAL A 173 -16.63 11.09 -3.52
N ASN A 174 -16.53 11.69 -2.34
CA ASN A 174 -16.68 13.11 -2.13
C ASN A 174 -15.31 13.77 -1.89
N TYR A 175 -14.71 14.29 -2.96
CA TYR A 175 -13.40 14.96 -2.90
C TYR A 175 -13.40 16.27 -2.09
N THR A 176 -14.54 16.96 -2.01
CA THR A 176 -14.68 18.20 -1.25
C THR A 176 -14.63 17.93 0.25
N ASN A 177 -15.43 16.97 0.72
CA ASN A 177 -15.51 16.61 2.12
C ASN A 177 -14.47 15.56 2.54
N LYS A 178 -13.68 15.06 1.58
CA LYS A 178 -12.68 14.01 1.79
C LYS A 178 -13.31 12.72 2.34
N GLN A 179 -14.43 12.29 1.74
CA GLN A 179 -15.21 11.14 2.21
C GLN A 179 -15.39 10.09 1.13
N ILE A 180 -15.45 8.83 1.56
CA ILE A 180 -15.76 7.67 0.71
C ILE A 180 -16.86 6.89 1.41
N THR A 181 -17.94 6.58 0.69
CA THR A 181 -19.00 5.69 1.16
C THR A 181 -18.98 4.40 0.36
N ALA A 182 -19.09 3.25 1.04
CA ALA A 182 -19.12 1.96 0.39
C ALA A 182 -19.98 0.96 1.16
N GLU A 183 -20.39 -0.10 0.45
CA GLU A 183 -21.13 -1.22 0.99
C GLU A 183 -20.25 -2.46 1.12
N PHE A 184 -20.38 -3.17 2.24
CA PHE A 184 -19.55 -4.30 2.60
C PHE A 184 -20.43 -5.47 3.05
N GLN A 185 -20.15 -6.68 2.57
CA GLN A 185 -20.85 -7.87 3.08
C GLN A 185 -20.42 -8.20 4.52
N ASP A 186 -19.12 -8.08 4.76
CA ASP A 186 -18.44 -8.17 6.04
C ASP A 186 -17.26 -7.19 5.97
N LEU A 187 -16.60 -6.92 7.10
CA LEU A 187 -15.61 -5.86 7.21
C LEU A 187 -14.24 -6.42 7.62
N SER A 188 -13.22 -5.58 7.44
CA SER A 188 -11.84 -5.72 7.92
C SER A 188 -11.05 -6.95 7.49
N PRO A 189 -9.77 -6.74 7.10
CA PRO A 189 -9.05 -5.46 6.91
C PRO A 189 -9.41 -4.70 5.62
N VAL A 190 -9.26 -3.37 5.63
CA VAL A 190 -9.65 -2.48 4.52
C VAL A 190 -8.53 -1.50 4.16
N THR A 191 -8.34 -1.20 2.86
CA THR A 191 -7.52 -0.08 2.39
C THR A 191 -8.14 0.61 1.18
N VAL A 192 -7.88 1.91 1.02
CA VAL A 192 -8.29 2.68 -0.17
C VAL A 192 -7.16 2.70 -1.18
N ILE A 193 -7.50 2.46 -2.45
CA ILE A 193 -6.57 2.50 -3.58
C ILE A 193 -7.14 3.37 -4.71
N ALA A 194 -6.27 4.00 -5.49
CA ALA A 194 -6.69 4.87 -6.58
C ALA A 194 -5.62 4.97 -7.68
N ASP A 195 -6.04 5.39 -8.86
CA ASP A 195 -5.14 5.84 -9.91
C ASP A 195 -4.70 7.27 -9.56
N VAL A 196 -3.40 7.53 -9.49
CA VAL A 196 -2.88 8.86 -9.12
C VAL A 196 -2.35 9.56 -10.35
N ASP A 197 -3.00 10.66 -10.71
CA ASP A 197 -2.50 11.59 -11.71
C ASP A 197 -1.49 12.54 -11.06
N GLU A 198 -0.21 12.16 -11.09
CA GLU A 198 0.89 12.97 -10.55
C GLU A 198 0.94 14.39 -11.16
N SER A 199 0.41 14.58 -12.37
CA SER A 199 0.35 15.92 -13.00
C SER A 199 -0.63 16.87 -12.31
N LYS A 200 -1.58 16.32 -11.55
CA LYS A 200 -2.57 17.05 -10.74
C LYS A 200 -2.26 17.04 -9.25
N ALA A 201 -1.21 16.36 -8.81
CA ALA A 201 -0.79 16.29 -7.41
C ALA A 201 -0.25 17.64 -6.87
N ALA A 202 -0.14 18.66 -7.71
CA ALA A 202 0.30 20.01 -7.37
C ALA A 202 -0.88 20.94 -6.98
N GLU A 203 -1.67 20.56 -5.98
CA GLU A 203 -2.47 21.52 -5.21
C GLU A 203 -1.88 21.61 -3.80
N THR A 204 -0.71 22.24 -3.70
CA THR A 204 -0.26 22.84 -2.44
C THR A 204 -0.76 24.27 -2.41
N ASP A 205 -1.60 24.58 -1.42
CA ASP A 205 -2.14 25.90 -1.10
C ASP A 205 -1.12 27.02 -1.31
N THR A 206 -1.23 27.71 -2.45
CA THR A 206 -0.51 28.97 -2.70
C THR A 206 -1.40 30.14 -2.29
N THR A 207 -1.89 30.16 -1.05
CA THR A 207 -2.54 31.35 -0.45
C THR A 207 -2.23 31.51 1.04
N GLY A 208 -0.99 31.25 1.44
CA GLY A 208 -0.47 31.68 2.75
C GLY A 208 0.45 32.88 2.60
N THR A 209 -0.08 34.11 2.61
CA THR A 209 0.74 35.33 2.71
C THR A 209 1.29 35.47 4.14
N GLY A 210 2.25 34.62 4.50
CA GLY A 210 2.98 34.69 5.76
C GLY A 210 4.33 35.39 5.55
N ILE A 211 4.37 36.71 5.72
CA ILE A 211 5.64 37.43 5.83
C ILE A 211 6.18 37.14 7.25
N ALA A 212 7.09 36.18 7.39
CA ALA A 212 7.91 35.99 8.59
C ALA A 212 9.30 36.63 8.37
N PRO A 213 9.88 37.31 9.38
CA PRO A 213 11.07 38.14 9.20
C PRO A 213 12.33 37.28 9.01
N LYS A 214 13.19 37.74 8.11
CA LYS A 214 14.46 37.10 7.75
C LYS A 214 15.41 37.00 8.96
N THR A 215 15.86 35.79 9.27
CA THR A 215 17.18 35.56 9.88
C THR A 215 17.97 34.65 8.94
N GLY A 216 19.07 35.18 8.42
CA GLY A 216 19.75 34.68 7.23
C GLY A 216 20.32 33.27 7.36
N VAL A 217 20.00 32.44 6.36
CA VAL A 217 20.96 31.87 5.40
C VAL A 217 20.18 31.75 4.08
N ASP A 218 20.70 32.26 2.96
CA ASP A 218 20.07 32.10 1.65
C ASP A 218 20.16 30.62 1.24
N SER A 219 19.02 29.90 1.24
CA SER A 219 18.94 28.54 0.72
C SER A 219 18.13 28.55 -0.58
N THR A 220 18.87 28.56 -1.69
CA THR A 220 18.39 28.44 -3.06
C THR A 220 17.70 27.08 -3.26
N TRP A 221 16.37 27.03 -3.12
CA TRP A 221 15.53 25.92 -3.60
C TRP A 221 14.60 26.35 -4.76
N GLY A 222 14.67 27.60 -5.20
CA GLY A 222 14.03 28.01 -6.44
C GLY A 222 14.80 27.45 -7.63
N VAL A 223 14.11 26.69 -8.48
CA VAL A 223 14.54 26.16 -9.79
C VAL A 223 15.23 24.79 -9.73
N TYR A 224 14.46 23.67 -9.73
CA TYR A 224 14.79 22.45 -10.51
C TYR A 224 13.57 21.51 -10.58
N ALA A 225 12.93 21.44 -11.75
CA ALA A 225 12.38 20.19 -12.32
C ALA A 225 11.85 20.48 -13.73
N ALA A 226 12.76 20.72 -14.68
CA ALA A 226 12.46 20.61 -16.10
C ALA A 226 13.48 19.66 -16.73
N GLY A 227 12.98 18.49 -17.17
CA GLY A 227 13.58 17.63 -18.20
C GLY A 227 14.82 16.82 -17.80
N ALA A 228 14.68 15.50 -17.76
CA ALA A 228 15.80 14.58 -17.95
C ALA A 228 15.48 13.59 -19.07
N VAL A 229 16.03 13.91 -20.25
CA VAL A 229 16.08 13.11 -21.47
C VAL A 229 17.13 12.00 -21.32
N VAL A 230 16.72 10.78 -21.66
CA VAL A 230 17.46 9.62 -22.22
C VAL A 230 19.01 9.69 -22.16
N LEU A 231 19.61 8.82 -21.34
CA LEU A 231 21.03 8.45 -21.45
C LEU A 231 21.20 7.26 -22.40
N LEU A 232 21.71 7.51 -23.60
CA LEU A 232 22.30 6.50 -24.48
C LEU A 232 23.76 6.86 -24.81
N GLY A 233 24.65 5.92 -24.46
CA GLY A 233 25.87 5.62 -25.23
C GLY A 233 27.12 6.47 -24.98
N ALA A 234 28.12 5.88 -24.33
CA ALA A 234 29.41 5.56 -24.95
C ALA A 234 30.42 5.08 -23.90
N ALA A 235 30.45 3.76 -23.69
CA ALA A 235 31.68 3.10 -23.27
C ALA A 235 32.60 3.01 -24.50
N GLY A 236 33.84 3.46 -24.38
CA GLY A 236 34.82 3.28 -25.45
C GLY A 236 36.10 4.05 -25.20
N ALA A 237 37.08 3.36 -24.60
CA ALA A 237 38.51 3.38 -24.94
C ALA A 237 39.24 4.76 -24.89
N MET A 238 40.49 4.94 -24.50
CA MET A 238 41.64 4.10 -24.17
C MET A 238 42.78 5.12 -23.94
N PHE A 239 43.64 4.86 -22.95
CA PHE A 239 45.09 4.92 -23.08
C PHE A 239 45.85 6.28 -23.26
N VAL A 240 46.91 6.39 -22.44
CA VAL A 240 48.19 7.13 -22.57
C VAL A 240 48.30 8.59 -22.09
N ILE A 241 48.86 8.70 -20.89
CA ILE A 241 49.76 9.79 -20.49
C ILE A 241 51.12 9.55 -21.15
N GLY A 242 51.65 10.53 -21.89
CA GLY A 242 52.99 10.45 -22.47
C GLY A 242 53.33 11.61 -23.39
N ARG A 243 53.37 12.84 -22.87
CA ARG A 243 53.78 14.04 -23.61
C ARG A 243 55.32 14.06 -23.73
N LYS A 244 55.87 13.71 -24.89
CA LYS A 244 57.20 14.18 -25.33
C LYS A 244 56.97 15.35 -26.29
N ARG A 245 57.44 16.55 -25.93
CA ARG A 245 57.61 17.65 -26.88
C ARG A 245 59.03 17.56 -27.46
N ALA A 246 59.11 17.80 -28.76
CA ALA A 246 60.34 18.14 -29.47
C ALA A 246 60.95 19.44 -28.90
#